data_AF-A0A5E4JVF2-F1
#
_entry.id   AF-A0A5E4JVF2-F1
#
_cell.length_a   1.000
_cell.length_b   1.000
_cell.length_c   1.000
_cell.angle_alpha   90.00
_cell.angle_beta   90.00
_cell.angle_gamma   90.00
#
_symmetry.space_group_name_H-M   'P 1'
#
loop_
_entity.id
_entity.type
_entity.pdbx_description
1 polymer ?
#
loop_
_entity_poly.entity_id
_entity_poly.type
_entity_poly.pdbx_seq_one_letter_code
_entity_poly.pdbx_strand_id
1 'polypeptide(L)' 'MKKNSHLHILIETNLLTKLKEEAQKRNLSLGQFCRLKLKKQDQLDRIETKVDKILKKT' A
#
# COMPACT_ATOMS: atom_id res chain seq x y z
N MET A 1 6.89 23.87 -7.02
CA MET A 1 5.84 22.91 -6.59
C MET A 1 6.02 21.60 -7.33
N LYS A 2 6.34 20.50 -6.64
CA LYS A 2 6.50 19.17 -7.27
C LYS A 2 5.12 18.73 -7.80
N LYS A 3 4.95 18.61 -9.12
CA LYS A 3 3.70 18.11 -9.70
C LYS A 3 3.58 16.64 -9.32
N ASN A 4 2.57 16.27 -8.55
CA ASN A 4 2.28 14.85 -8.29
C ASN A 4 1.82 14.22 -9.60
N SER A 5 2.49 13.15 -10.04
CA SER A 5 2.05 12.39 -11.20
C SER A 5 0.74 11.69 -10.88
N HIS A 6 -0.30 11.93 -11.68
CA HIS A 6 -1.57 11.24 -11.54
C HIS A 6 -1.49 9.88 -12.23
N LEU A 7 -1.90 8.83 -11.52
CA LEU A 7 -1.96 7.47 -12.04
C LEU A 7 -3.43 7.14 -12.35
N HIS A 8 -3.73 6.94 -13.62
CA HIS A 8 -5.03 6.46 -14.07
C HIS A 8 -4.95 4.95 -14.28
N ILE A 9 -5.76 4.18 -13.54
CA ILE A 9 -5.81 2.72 -13.64
C ILE A 9 -7.23 2.32 -13.96
N LEU A 10 -7.39 1.50 -15.01
CA LEU A 10 -8.66 0.84 -15.30
C LEU A 10 -8.70 -0.47 -14.51
N ILE A 11 -9.77 -0.67 -13.74
CA ILE A 11 -10.02 -1.92 -13.02
C ILE A 11 -11.47 -2.33 -13.19
N GLU A 12 -11.74 -3.63 -13.04
CA GLU A 12 -13.10 -4.15 -13.06
C GLU A 12 -13.97 -3.55 -11.94
N THR A 13 -15.25 -3.36 -12.22
CA THR A 13 -16.23 -2.83 -11.26
C THR A 13 -16.26 -3.63 -9.96
N ASN A 14 -16.21 -4.97 -10.06
CA ASN A 14 -16.23 -5.85 -8.89
C ASN A 14 -15.04 -5.60 -7.96
N LEU A 15 -13.86 -5.36 -8.52
CA LEU A 15 -12.67 -5.03 -7.74
C LEU A 15 -12.80 -3.65 -7.10
N LEU A 16 -13.28 -2.66 -7.85
CA LEU A 16 -13.51 -1.31 -7.32
C LEU A 16 -14.48 -1.31 -6.13
N THR A 17 -15.56 -2.08 -6.21
CA THR A 17 -16.55 -2.20 -5.13
C THR A 17 -15.93 -2.80 -3.87
N LYS A 18 -15.18 -3.91 -4.00
CA LYS A 18 -14.47 -4.53 -2.87
C LYS A 18 -13.48 -3.57 -2.21
N LEU A 19 -12.71 -2.82 -3.01
CA LEU A 19 -11.76 -1.84 -2.49
C LEU A 19 -12.45 -0.71 -1.73
N LYS A 20 -13.63 -0.25 -2.18
CA LYS A 20 -14.43 0.76 -1.49
C LYS A 20 -14.95 0.24 -0.14
N GLU A 21 -15.47 -0.99 -0.11
CA GLU A 21 -15.94 -1.62 1.13
C GLU A 21 -14.81 -1.81 2.14
N GLU A 22 -13.64 -2.28 1.71
CA GLU A 22 -12.47 -2.42 2.59
C GLU A 22 -11.96 -1.08 3.12
N ALA A 23 -11.95 -0.04 2.28
CA ALA A 23 -11.58 1.31 2.70
C ALA A 23 -12.57 1.86 3.75
N GLN A 24 -13.87 1.66 3.53
CA GLN A 24 -14.92 2.06 4.46
C GLN A 24 -14.81 1.34 5.81
N LYS A 25 -14.57 0.02 5.80
CA LYS A 25 -14.33 -0.78 7.03
C LYS A 25 -13.16 -0.26 7.87
N ARG A 26 -12.18 0.38 7.22
CA ARG A 26 -11.00 0.96 7.87
C ARG A 26 -11.12 2.45 8.16
N ASN A 27 -12.28 3.07 7.88
CA ASN A 27 -12.51 4.51 7.97
C ASN A 27 -11.48 5.33 7.16
N LEU A 28 -11.09 4.84 5.99
CA LEU A 28 -10.14 5.49 5.08
C LEU A 28 -10.84 5.89 3.79
N SER A 29 -10.37 6.98 3.16
CA SER A 29 -10.74 7.25 1.77
C SER A 29 -10.15 6.19 0.84
N LEU A 30 -10.84 5.90 -0.27
CA LEU A 30 -10.35 4.97 -1.30
C LEU A 30 -8.93 5.33 -1.76
N GLY A 31 -8.64 6.62 -1.95
CA GLY A 31 -7.31 7.07 -2.36
C GLY A 31 -6.23 6.81 -1.31
N GLN A 32 -6.51 7.02 -0.02
CA GLN A 32 -5.58 6.67 1.06
C GLN A 32 -5.37 5.16 1.15
N PHE A 33 -6.46 4.40 1.05
CA PHE A 33 -6.42 2.95 1.10
C PHE A 33 -5.59 2.36 -0.05
N CYS A 34 -5.82 2.81 -1.28
CA CYS A 34 -5.03 2.41 -2.45
C CYS A 34 -3.55 2.79 -2.28
N ARG A 35 -3.24 3.98 -1.75
CA ARG A 35 -1.84 4.38 -1.49
C ARG A 35 -1.16 3.47 -0.46
N LEU A 36 -1.86 3.06 0.59
CA LEU A 36 -1.31 2.13 1.59
C LEU A 36 -1.03 0.76 0.97
N LYS A 37 -1.93 0.25 0.13
CA LYS A 37 -1.74 -1.02 -0.60
C LYS A 37 -0.60 -0.94 -1.63
N LEU A 38 -0.39 0.22 -2.25
CA LEU A 38 0.67 0.47 -3.24
C LEU A 38 2.02 0.86 -2.61
N LYS A 39 2.05 1.23 -1.33
CA LYS A 39 3.29 1.56 -0.63
C LYS A 39 4.12 0.27 -0.57
N LYS A 40 5.30 0.28 -1.22
CA LYS A 40 6.32 -0.75 -0.96
C LYS A 40 6.64 -0.73 0.54
N GLN A 41 6.86 -1.92 1.10
CA GLN A 41 7.22 -2.22 2.50
C GLN A 41 7.82 -1.02 3.23
N ASP A 42 7.29 -0.73 4.43
CA ASP A 42 7.75 0.42 5.19
C ASP A 42 9.26 0.31 5.45
N GLN A 43 9.94 1.46 5.61
CA GLN A 43 11.39 1.47 5.80
C GLN A 43 11.78 0.64 7.04
N LEU A 44 10.92 0.63 8.06
CA LEU A 44 11.03 -0.20 9.25
C LEU A 44 10.95 -1.69 8.91
N ASP A 45 9.91 -2.14 8.20
CA ASP A 45 9.78 -3.54 7.74
C ASP A 45 11.00 -3.99 6.93
N ARG A 46 11.56 -3.08 6.12
CA ARG A 46 12.76 -3.33 5.32
C ARG A 46 14.03 -3.44 6.19
N ILE A 47 14.12 -2.69 7.28
CA ILE A 47 15.21 -2.80 8.27
C ILE A 47 15.07 -4.11 9.03
N GLU A 48 13.88 -4.46 9.52
CA GLU A 48 13.60 -5.73 10.19
C GLU A 48 13.99 -6.92 9.31
N THR A 49 13.55 -6.92 8.04
CA THR A 49 13.92 -7.98 7.08
C THR A 49 15.43 -8.11 6.88
N LYS A 50 16.20 -7.01 6.97
CA LYS A 50 17.66 -7.04 6.89
C LYS A 50 18.30 -7.57 8.17
N VAL A 51 17.79 -7.18 9.33
CA VAL A 51 18.26 -7.65 10.64
C VAL A 51 18.02 -9.16 10.78
N ASP A 52 16.83 -9.65 10.43
CA ASP A 52 16.50 -11.08 10.42
C ASP A 52 17.45 -11.91 9.55
N LYS A 53 17.84 -11.37 8.38
CA LYS A 53 18.80 -12.05 7.49
C LYS A 53 20.21 -12.12 8.06
N ILE A 54 20.61 -11.14 8.86
CA ILE A 54 21.92 -11.14 9.54
C ILE A 54 21.88 -12.14 10.70
N LEU A 55 20.83 -12.09 11.54
CA LEU A 55 20.68 -12.97 12.69
C LEU A 55 20.57 -14.45 12.30
N LYS A 56 19.86 -14.79 11.21
CA LYS A 56 19.77 -16.17 10.71
C LYS A 56 21.05 -16.72 10.07
N LYS A 57 22.04 -15.86 9.81
CA LYS A 57 23.33 -16.25 9.20
C LYS A 57 24.43 -16.48 10.23
N THR A 58 24.12 -16.33 11.52
CA THR A 58 25.00 -16.57 12.66
C THR A 58 24.47 -17.77 13.42
#